data_AF-A0A8X7PT45-F1
#
_entry.id   AF-A0A8X7PT45-F1
#
_cell.length_a   1.000
_cell.length_b   1.000
_cell.length_c   1.000
_cell.angle_alpha   90.00
_cell.angle_beta   90.00
_cell.angle_gamma   90.00
#
_symmetry.space_group_name_H-M   'P 1'
#
loop_
_entity.id
_entity.type
_entity.pdbx_description
1 polymer ?
#
loop_
_entity_poly.entity_id
_entity_poly.type
_entity_poly.pdbx_seq_one_letter_code
_entity_poly.pdbx_strand_id
1 'polypeptide(L)'
;MSSQFQDPYSSQVKVIFKLILQVIIYGLWRERNARIFRNVSLPPPAFFKLVDRSLHDRLLSFPRDSSQAHSLLELYFWFVDPFS
;
A
#
# COMPACT_ATOMS: atom_id res chain seq x y z
N MET A 1 -11.49 -12.27 -30.93
CA MET A 1 -12.18 -12.79 -29.72
C MET A 1 -11.15 -12.87 -28.61
N SER A 2 -10.85 -11.76 -27.94
CA SER A 2 -9.70 -11.66 -27.03
C SER A 2 -9.99 -10.70 -25.88
N SER A 3 -10.84 -11.12 -24.95
CA SER A 3 -11.17 -10.33 -23.76
C SER A 3 -11.96 -11.15 -22.73
N GLN A 4 -11.41 -12.28 -22.25
CA GLN A 4 -12.13 -13.10 -21.26
C GLN A 4 -11.29 -13.63 -20.08
N PHE A 5 -10.04 -13.21 -19.91
CA PHE A 5 -9.26 -13.52 -18.70
C PHE A 5 -8.61 -12.24 -18.14
N GLN A 6 -9.44 -11.28 -17.71
CA GLN A 6 -8.98 -10.34 -16.68
C GLN A 6 -9.19 -11.04 -15.35
N ASP A 7 -8.15 -11.74 -14.87
CA ASP A 7 -8.19 -12.29 -13.52
C ASP A 7 -8.55 -11.17 -12.54
N PRO A 8 -9.65 -11.28 -11.77
CA PRO A 8 -10.05 -10.24 -10.82
C PRO A 8 -8.94 -9.95 -9.80
N TYR A 9 -8.11 -10.95 -9.48
CA TYR A 9 -6.90 -10.80 -8.70
C TYR A 9 -5.87 -9.86 -9.33
N SER A 10 -5.72 -9.88 -10.67
CA SER A 10 -4.78 -9.01 -11.39
C SER A 10 -5.11 -7.53 -11.22
N SER A 11 -6.40 -7.16 -11.13
CA SER A 11 -6.80 -5.76 -10.93
C SER A 11 -6.56 -5.31 -9.48
N GLN A 12 -6.95 -6.12 -8.49
CA GLN A 12 -6.76 -5.82 -7.07
C GLN A 12 -5.27 -5.73 -6.70
N VAL A 13 -4.46 -6.66 -7.18
CA VAL A 13 -3.00 -6.65 -6.98
C VAL A 13 -2.38 -5.39 -7.58
N LYS A 14 -2.76 -4.99 -8.80
CA LYS A 14 -2.30 -3.73 -9.41
C LYS A 14 -2.64 -2.51 -8.55
N VAL A 15 -3.82 -2.48 -7.93
CA VAL A 15 -4.21 -1.38 -7.02
C VAL A 15 -3.29 -1.35 -5.81
N ILE A 16 -3.04 -2.49 -5.17
CA ILE A 16 -2.16 -2.60 -3.99
C ILE A 16 -0.75 -2.12 -4.33
N PHE A 17 -0.15 -2.60 -5.42
CA PHE A 17 1.19 -2.17 -5.84
C PHE A 17 1.26 -0.66 -6.13
N LYS A 18 0.23 -0.09 -6.78
CA LYS A 18 0.17 1.36 -7.00
C LYS A 18 0.10 2.13 -5.68
N LEU A 19 -0.68 1.65 -4.71
CA LEU A 19 -0.79 2.27 -3.38
C LEU A 19 0.54 2.19 -2.62
N ILE A 20 1.20 1.02 -2.62
CA ILE A 20 2.53 0.84 -2.01
C ILE A 20 3.52 1.84 -2.60
N LEU A 21 3.60 1.91 -3.93
CA LEU A 21 4.49 2.84 -4.61
C LEU A 21 4.18 4.30 -4.24
N GLN A 22 2.90 4.67 -4.23
CA GLN A 22 2.45 6.02 -3.88
C GLN A 22 2.83 6.39 -2.45
N VAL A 23 2.59 5.50 -1.47
CA VAL A 23 2.90 5.75 -0.06
C VAL A 23 4.41 5.87 0.16
N ILE A 24 5.21 5.01 -0.47
CA ILE A 24 6.68 5.06 -0.37
C ILE A 24 7.23 6.35 -0.97
N ILE A 25 6.84 6.70 -2.20
CA ILE A 25 7.32 7.92 -2.87
C ILE A 25 6.96 9.16 -2.07
N TYR A 26 5.71 9.25 -1.63
CA TYR A 26 5.25 10.38 -0.81
C TYR A 26 5.98 10.44 0.54
N GLY A 27 6.17 9.29 1.19
CA GLY A 27 6.91 9.18 2.44
C GLY A 27 8.35 9.67 2.31
N LEU A 28 9.07 9.21 1.30
CA LEU A 28 10.46 9.62 1.03
C LEU A 28 10.56 11.12 0.74
N TRP A 29 9.65 11.64 -0.08
CA TRP A 29 9.58 13.08 -0.34
C TRP A 29 9.35 13.87 0.95
N ARG A 30 8.45 13.40 1.82
CA ARG A 30 8.15 14.05 3.11
C ARG A 30 9.34 14.00 4.06
N GLU A 31 10.03 12.86 4.18
CA GLU A 31 11.22 12.69 5.01
C GLU A 31 12.33 13.63 4.55
N ARG A 32 12.63 13.65 3.26
CA ARG A 32 13.66 14.52 2.68
C ARG A 32 13.38 15.99 2.98
N ASN A 33 12.13 16.42 2.82
CA ASN A 33 11.74 17.81 3.11
C ASN A 33 11.80 18.10 4.62
N ALA A 34 11.41 17.17 5.48
CA ALA A 34 11.55 17.34 6.93
C ALA A 34 13.03 17.48 7.32
N ARG A 35 13.93 16.73 6.68
CA ARG A 35 15.36 16.82 6.91
C ARG A 35 15.92 18.18 6.47
N ILE A 36 15.59 18.64 5.26
CA ILE A 36 16.09 19.91 4.71
C ILE A 36 15.54 21.12 5.48
N PHE A 37 14.23 21.17 5.74
CA PHE A 37 13.58 22.38 6.23
C PHE A 37 13.37 22.40 7.75
N ARG A 38 13.47 21.25 8.42
CA ARG A 38 13.22 21.14 9.87
C ARG A 38 14.35 20.45 10.63
N ASN A 39 15.38 19.97 9.92
CA ASN A 39 16.47 19.18 10.50
C ASN A 39 15.98 17.97 11.31
N VAL A 40 14.84 17.40 10.92
CA VAL A 40 14.25 16.20 11.51
C VAL A 40 14.52 15.02 10.59
N SER A 41 15.11 13.95 11.13
CA SER A 41 15.37 12.71 10.41
C SER A 41 14.61 11.56 11.07
N LEU A 42 14.02 10.70 10.25
CA LEU A 42 13.33 9.51 10.70
C LEU A 42 14.22 8.29 10.46
N PRO A 43 14.50 7.44 11.47
CA PRO A 43 15.29 6.25 11.25
C PRO A 43 14.52 5.25 10.36
N PRO A 44 15.21 4.44 9.53
CA PRO A 44 14.55 3.54 8.58
C PRO A 44 13.47 2.62 9.19
N PRO A 45 13.66 2.01 10.38
CA PRO A 45 12.61 1.18 10.99
C PRO A 45 11.33 1.96 11.31
N ALA A 46 11.45 3.22 11.75
CA ALA A 46 10.30 4.07 12.03
C ALA A 46 9.62 4.53 10.73
N PHE A 47 10.39 4.75 9.66
CA PHE A 47 9.86 5.02 8.33
C PHE A 47 9.01 3.85 7.80
N PHE A 48 9.52 2.63 7.87
CA PHE A 48 8.77 1.45 7.42
C PHE A 48 7.48 1.24 8.22
N LYS A 49 7.50 1.42 9.54
CA LYS A 49 6.29 1.38 10.38
C LYS A 49 5.25 2.44 9.95
N LEU A 50 5.71 3.63 9.57
CA LEU A 50 4.82 4.69 9.11
C LEU A 50 4.19 4.36 7.74
N VAL A 51 4.99 3.79 6.83
CA VAL A 51 4.51 3.32 5.52
C VAL A 51 3.48 2.20 5.68
N ASP A 52 3.79 1.18 6.47
CA ASP A 52 2.90 0.05 6.77
C ASP A 52 1.58 0.55 7.37
N ARG A 53 1.64 1.39 8.40
CA ARG A 53 0.45 1.99 9.01
C ARG A 53 -0.38 2.80 8.03
N SER A 54 0.27 3.59 7.16
CA SER A 54 -0.42 4.41 6.17
C SER A 54 -1.12 3.56 5.11
N LEU A 55 -0.53 2.44 4.71
CA LEU A 55 -1.14 1.46 3.81
C LEU A 55 -2.35 0.82 4.50
N HIS A 56 -2.20 0.36 5.73
CA HIS A 56 -3.27 -0.25 6.52
C HIS A 56 -4.48 0.69 6.66
N ASP A 57 -4.25 1.94 7.08
CA ASP A 57 -5.31 2.94 7.24
C ASP A 57 -5.99 3.29 5.90
N ARG A 58 -5.23 3.31 4.79
CA ARG A 58 -5.78 3.55 3.45
C ARG A 58 -6.57 2.36 2.90
N LEU A 59 -6.11 1.15 3.16
CA LEU A 59 -6.79 -0.08 2.72
C LEU A 59 -8.11 -0.28 3.47
N LEU A 60 -8.14 0.05 4.76
CA LEU A 60 -9.36 0.04 5.58
C LEU A 60 -10.40 1.07 5.14
N SER A 61 -9.99 2.18 4.53
CA SER A 61 -10.93 3.22 4.07
C SER A 61 -11.58 2.91 2.71
N PHE A 62 -11.11 1.88 2.00
CA PHE A 62 -11.79 1.45 0.77
C PHE A 62 -13.11 0.76 1.14
N PRO A 63 -14.24 1.17 0.52
CA PRO A 63 -15.50 0.48 0.70
C PRO A 63 -15.36 -0.95 0.19
N ARG A 64 -15.89 -1.90 0.95
CA ARG A 64 -15.89 -3.30 0.57
C ARG A 64 -16.80 -3.47 -0.65
N ASP A 65 -16.22 -3.90 -1.76
CA ASP A 65 -16.96 -4.22 -2.97
C ASP A 65 -17.45 -5.67 -2.87
N SER A 66 -18.77 -5.87 -2.88
CA SER A 66 -19.37 -7.21 -2.79
C SER A 66 -19.06 -8.10 -3.99
N SER A 67 -18.54 -7.54 -5.09
CA SER A 67 -18.08 -8.30 -6.26
C SER A 67 -16.64 -8.82 -6.13
N GLN A 68 -15.90 -8.38 -5.11
CA GLN A 68 -14.51 -8.78 -4.88
C GLN A 68 -14.45 -9.96 -3.91
N ALA A 69 -13.65 -10.98 -4.27
CA ALA A 69 -13.49 -12.20 -3.47
C ALA A 69 -12.82 -11.94 -2.11
N HIS A 70 -11.81 -11.05 -2.08
CA HIS A 70 -11.07 -10.69 -0.87
C HIS A 70 -11.05 -9.18 -0.67
N SER A 71 -10.93 -8.77 0.59
CA SER A 71 -10.67 -7.36 0.90
C SER A 71 -9.25 -6.98 0.47
N LEU A 72 -9.03 -5.72 0.07
CA LEU A 72 -7.68 -5.26 -0.32
C LEU A 72 -6.68 -5.36 0.85
N LEU A 73 -7.16 -5.27 2.08
CA LEU A 73 -6.34 -5.41 3.29
C LEU A 73 -5.85 -6.86 3.47
N GLU A 74 -6.74 -7.82 3.30
CA GLU A 74 -6.41 -9.25 3.37
C GLU A 74 -5.37 -9.64 2.30
N LEU A 75 -5.56 -9.16 1.07
CA LEU A 75 -4.57 -9.34 0.01
C LEU A 75 -3.23 -8.67 0.33
N TYR A 76 -3.23 -7.53 1.02
CA TYR A 76 -1.99 -6.87 1.43
C TYR A 76 -1.22 -7.71 2.46
N PHE A 77 -1.90 -8.34 3.42
CA PHE A 77 -1.24 -9.21 4.40
C PHE A 77 -0.52 -10.39 3.75
N TRP A 78 -1.06 -10.97 2.67
CA TRP A 78 -0.37 -12.03 1.91
C TRP A 78 0.99 -11.59 1.35
N PHE A 79 1.20 -10.30 1.08
CA PHE A 79 2.46 -9.78 0.57
C PHE A 79 3.46 -9.38 1.67
N VAL A 80 2.97 -9.09 2.88
CA VAL A 80 3.78 -8.54 3.98
C VAL A 80 4.13 -9.61 5.00
N ASP A 81 3.25 -10.59 5.21
CA ASP A 81 3.45 -11.74 6.07
C ASP A 81 3.12 -13.03 5.32
N PRO A 82 4.12 -13.83 4.93
CA PRO A 82 3.94 -15.00 4.08
C PRO A 82 3.11 -16.14 4.72
N PHE A 83 2.65 -16.00 5.96
CA PHE A 83 1.88 -17.02 6.69
C PHE A 83 0.47 -16.58 7.14
N SER A 84 -0.09 -15.51 6.57
CA SER A 84 -1.46 -15.06 6.87
C SER A 84 -2.55 -15.98 6.30
#